data_AF-A0A924DK39-F1
#
_entry.id   AF-A0A924DK39-F1
#
_cell.length_a   1.000
_cell.length_b   1.000
_cell.length_c   1.000
_cell.angle_alpha   90.00
_cell.angle_beta   90.00
_cell.angle_gamma   90.00
#
_symmetry.space_group_name_H-M   'P 1'
#
loop_
_entity.id
_entity.type
_entity.pdbx_description
1 polymer ?
#
loop_
_entity_poly.entity_id
_entity_poly.type
_entity_poly.pdbx_seq_one_letter_code
_entity_poly.pdbx_strand_id
1 'polypeptide(L)'
;MKAKSIKGKTAEEIKSALKQSMFDGFKPTLALVFLSAMNEIEAICSLLDNKGIAIFGATTFAEFTEQDAENKGIAILLLDINPAYFKIVLKDNEEGAGYETGCHIGETGKMTFANPAFIISSANYKI
;
A
#
# COMPACT_ATOMS: atom_id res chain seq x y z
N MET A 1 13.40 11.05 -4.01
CA MET A 1 12.49 9.89 -4.05
C MET A 1 12.66 9.22 -5.40
N LYS A 2 12.83 7.89 -5.43
CA LYS A 2 12.74 7.09 -6.66
C LYS A 2 11.54 6.16 -6.53
N ALA A 3 10.90 5.81 -7.65
CA ALA A 3 9.77 4.90 -7.64
C ALA A 3 9.87 3.88 -8.78
N LYS A 4 9.35 2.67 -8.54
CA LYS A 4 9.22 1.62 -9.54
C LYS A 4 7.90 0.90 -9.36
N SER A 5 7.21 0.60 -10.46
CA SER A 5 5.99 -0.20 -10.44
C SER A 5 6.33 -1.66 -10.73
N ILE A 6 5.74 -2.58 -9.96
CA ILE A 6 5.77 -4.01 -10.23
C ILE A 6 4.34 -4.55 -10.30
N LYS A 7 4.15 -5.64 -11.04
CA LYS A 7 2.87 -6.31 -11.18
C LYS A 7 3.03 -7.82 -11.27
N GLY A 8 1.99 -8.55 -10.92
CA GLY A 8 1.95 -10.01 -10.99
C GLY A 8 0.59 -10.56 -10.57
N LYS A 9 0.34 -11.84 -10.80
CA LYS A 9 -0.90 -12.53 -10.43
C LYS A 9 -0.79 -13.27 -9.09
N THR A 10 0.43 -13.50 -8.61
CA THR A 10 0.73 -14.27 -7.39
C THR A 10 1.86 -13.64 -6.57
N ALA A 11 1.98 -14.00 -5.30
CA ALA A 11 3.06 -13.55 -4.43
C ALA A 11 4.45 -13.98 -4.93
N GLU A 12 4.59 -15.14 -5.58
CA GLU A 12 5.87 -15.58 -6.15
C GLU A 12 6.28 -14.75 -7.38
N GLU A 13 5.32 -14.35 -8.23
CA GLU A 13 5.58 -13.40 -9.32
C GLU A 13 6.02 -12.04 -8.77
N ILE A 14 5.31 -11.52 -7.75
CA ILE A 14 5.65 -10.25 -7.10
C ILE A 14 7.03 -10.33 -6.44
N LYS A 15 7.37 -11.42 -5.78
CA LYS A 15 8.70 -11.66 -5.19
C LYS A 15 9.80 -11.64 -6.24
N SER A 16 9.55 -12.22 -7.41
CA SER A 16 10.49 -12.20 -8.53
C SER A 16 10.66 -10.78 -9.10
N ALA A 17 9.55 -10.07 -9.33
CA ALA A 17 9.56 -8.69 -9.80
C ALA A 17 10.22 -7.73 -8.79
N LEU A 18 9.98 -7.92 -7.49
CA LEU A 18 10.60 -7.15 -6.41
C LEU A 18 12.11 -7.34 -6.41
N LYS A 19 12.60 -8.58 -6.48
CA LYS A 19 14.04 -8.87 -6.57
C LYS A 19 14.68 -8.18 -7.77
N GLN A 20 14.06 -8.27 -8.95
CA GLN A 20 14.55 -7.62 -10.16
C GLN A 20 14.57 -6.09 -10.01
N SER A 21 13.53 -5.51 -9.39
CA SER A 21 13.42 -4.07 -9.19
C SER A 21 14.51 -3.50 -8.27
N MET A 22 15.06 -4.31 -7.36
CA MET A 22 16.08 -3.93 -6.39
C MET A 22 17.51 -4.23 -6.87
N PHE A 23 17.69 -4.87 -8.04
CA PHE A 23 19.00 -5.33 -8.52
C PHE A 23 20.01 -4.20 -8.75
N ASP A 24 19.53 -3.01 -9.12
CA ASP A 24 20.34 -1.81 -9.35
C ASP A 24 20.61 -1.00 -8.07
N GLY A 25 20.35 -1.57 -6.89
CA GLY A 25 20.53 -0.91 -5.60
C GLY A 25 19.36 -0.01 -5.18
N PHE A 26 18.22 -0.04 -5.90
CA PHE A 26 16.97 0.55 -5.44
C PHE A 26 16.50 -0.06 -4.12
N LYS A 27 16.25 0.77 -3.10
CA LYS A 27 15.90 0.35 -1.73
C LYS A 27 14.56 0.96 -1.32
N PRO A 28 13.43 0.38 -1.76
CA PRO A 28 12.13 0.89 -1.36
C PRO A 28 11.92 0.71 0.14
N THR A 29 11.22 1.67 0.74
CA THR A 29 10.85 1.68 2.17
C THR A 29 9.33 1.76 2.35
N LEU A 30 8.60 2.10 1.30
CA LEU A 30 7.14 2.15 1.25
C LEU A 30 6.64 1.45 -0.02
N ALA A 31 5.57 0.68 0.12
CA ALA A 31 4.83 0.07 -0.97
C ALA A 31 3.37 0.54 -0.93
N LEU A 32 2.87 1.07 -2.05
CA LEU A 32 1.44 1.26 -2.27
C LEU A 32 0.92 0.02 -3.02
N VAL A 33 0.12 -0.80 -2.34
CA VAL A 33 -0.32 -2.11 -2.83
C VAL A 33 -1.78 -2.04 -3.25
N PHE A 34 -2.05 -2.42 -4.49
CA PHE A 34 -3.39 -2.60 -5.04
C PHE A 34 -3.54 -4.06 -5.46
N LEU A 35 -4.55 -4.75 -4.94
CA LEU A 35 -4.74 -6.17 -5.23
C LEU A 35 -6.22 -6.54 -5.31
N SER A 36 -6.56 -7.40 -6.27
CA SER A 36 -7.86 -8.10 -6.34
C SER A 36 -7.76 -9.57 -5.95
N ALA A 37 -6.55 -10.13 -5.90
CA ALA A 37 -6.26 -11.51 -5.49
C ALA A 37 -6.26 -11.65 -3.95
N MET A 38 -7.45 -11.70 -3.34
CA MET A 38 -7.62 -11.74 -1.88
C MET A 38 -6.85 -12.89 -1.19
N ASN A 39 -6.69 -14.03 -1.87
CA ASN A 39 -5.96 -15.18 -1.35
C ASN A 39 -4.45 -14.96 -1.22
N GLU A 40 -3.91 -13.88 -1.81
CA GLU A 40 -2.48 -13.56 -1.79
C GLU A 40 -2.12 -12.50 -0.72
N ILE A 41 -3.11 -11.89 -0.04
CA ILE A 41 -2.89 -10.77 0.90
C ILE A 41 -1.82 -11.10 1.95
N GLU A 42 -1.98 -12.20 2.68
CA GLU A 42 -1.06 -12.58 3.76
C GLU A 42 0.36 -12.85 3.24
N ALA A 43 0.47 -13.48 2.07
CA ALA A 43 1.75 -13.78 1.45
C ALA A 43 2.47 -12.50 0.97
N ILE A 44 1.73 -11.55 0.41
CA ILE A 44 2.26 -10.24 0.00
C ILE A 44 2.68 -9.40 1.20
N CYS A 45 1.85 -9.33 2.25
CA CYS A 45 2.19 -8.61 3.47
C CYS A 45 3.47 -9.17 4.09
N SER A 46 3.52 -10.50 4.28
CA SER A 46 4.70 -11.17 4.80
C SER A 46 5.94 -10.94 3.94
N LEU A 47 5.81 -10.96 2.61
CA LEU A 47 6.92 -10.72 1.69
C LEU A 47 7.53 -9.32 1.86
N LEU A 48 6.68 -8.28 1.97
CA LEU A 48 7.11 -6.89 2.09
C LEU A 48 7.63 -6.56 3.50
N ASP A 49 6.95 -7.05 4.54
CA ASP A 49 7.36 -6.88 5.94
C ASP A 49 8.73 -7.51 6.20
N ASN A 50 8.99 -8.71 5.67
CA ASN A 50 10.30 -9.37 5.75
C ASN A 50 11.42 -8.59 5.05
N LYS A 51 11.08 -7.61 4.20
CA LYS A 51 12.03 -6.69 3.56
C LYS A 51 12.13 -5.35 4.26
N GLY A 52 11.36 -5.14 5.34
CA GLY A 52 11.28 -3.85 6.04
C GLY A 52 10.60 -2.76 5.21
N ILE A 53 9.74 -3.14 4.25
CA ILE A 53 9.00 -2.21 3.41
C ILE A 53 7.64 -1.98 4.04
N ALA A 54 7.37 -0.74 4.44
CA ALA A 54 6.08 -0.38 5.01
C ALA A 54 4.97 -0.48 3.95
N ILE A 55 3.76 -0.86 4.38
CA ILE A 55 2.67 -1.20 3.45
C ILE A 55 1.52 -0.22 3.64
N PHE A 56 1.16 0.48 2.56
CA PHE A 56 -0.14 1.13 2.43
C PHE A 56 -0.93 0.37 1.35
N GLY A 57 -1.97 -0.35 1.77
CA GLY A 57 -2.72 -1.24 0.89
C GLY A 57 -4.18 -0.82 0.70
N ALA A 58 -4.72 -1.05 -0.49
CA ALA A 58 -6.14 -1.02 -0.76
C ALA A 58 -6.51 -2.24 -1.61
N THR A 59 -7.55 -2.97 -1.20
CA THR A 59 -8.11 -4.04 -2.03
C THR A 59 -9.06 -3.44 -3.06
N THR A 60 -9.01 -3.92 -4.30
CA THR A 60 -9.82 -3.41 -5.41
C THR A 60 -10.64 -4.56 -5.99
N PHE A 61 -11.92 -4.31 -6.28
CA PHE A 61 -12.80 -5.33 -6.89
C PHE A 61 -12.38 -5.68 -8.33
N ALA A 62 -11.70 -4.76 -9.01
CA ALA A 62 -11.08 -4.96 -10.32
C ALA A 62 -9.78 -4.14 -10.39
N GLU A 63 -8.81 -4.55 -11.21
CA GLU A 63 -7.61 -3.76 -11.46
C GLU A 63 -7.98 -2.43 -12.14
N PHE A 64 -7.36 -1.33 -11.74
CA PHE A 64 -7.47 -0.04 -12.42
C PHE A 64 -6.62 -0.04 -13.71
N THR A 65 -7.00 -0.84 -14.70
CA THR A 65 -6.38 -0.79 -16.04
C THR A 65 -7.45 -0.70 -17.12
N GLU A 66 -7.22 0.13 -18.14
CA GLU A 66 -8.19 0.40 -19.23
C GLU A 66 -8.38 -0.78 -20.21
N GLN A 67 -7.73 -1.92 -19.99
CA GLN A 67 -7.80 -3.08 -20.87
C GLN A 67 -8.08 -4.34 -20.07
N ASP A 68 -9.29 -4.87 -20.29
CA ASP A 68 -9.79 -6.19 -19.95
C ASP A 68 -9.72 -6.62 -18.47
N ALA A 69 -10.90 -6.99 -17.97
CA ALA A 69 -11.16 -7.48 -16.62
C ALA A 69 -10.55 -8.87 -16.37
N GLU A 70 -9.23 -9.03 -16.46
CA GLU A 70 -8.52 -10.15 -15.85
C GLU A 70 -8.42 -9.91 -14.33
N ASN A 71 -9.53 -10.23 -13.67
CA ASN A 71 -9.90 -9.93 -12.29
C ASN A 71 -9.01 -10.53 -11.16
N LYS A 72 -7.72 -10.78 -11.36
CA LYS A 72 -6.86 -11.43 -10.35
C LYS A 72 -5.39 -11.01 -10.46
N GLY A 73 -5.09 -9.77 -10.13
CA GLY A 73 -3.70 -9.37 -10.05
C GLY A 73 -3.40 -8.35 -8.98
N ILE A 74 -2.12 -8.07 -8.90
CA ILE A 74 -1.44 -7.36 -7.85
C ILE A 74 -0.57 -6.33 -8.55
N ALA A 75 -0.78 -5.06 -8.23
CA ALA A 75 0.05 -3.95 -8.68
C ALA A 75 0.62 -3.24 -7.46
N ILE A 76 1.94 -3.01 -7.45
CA ILE A 76 2.63 -2.37 -6.33
C ILE A 76 3.48 -1.23 -6.87
N LEU A 77 3.25 -0.03 -6.35
CA LEU A 77 4.18 1.08 -6.50
C LEU A 77 5.16 1.07 -5.33
N LEU A 78 6.43 0.77 -5.63
CA LEU A 78 7.52 0.80 -4.67
C LEU A 78 8.14 2.19 -4.63
N LEU A 79 8.35 2.74 -3.43
CA LEU A 79 8.95 4.04 -3.23
C LEU A 79 10.20 3.93 -2.35
N ASP A 80 11.32 4.39 -2.90
CA ASP A 80 12.54 4.69 -2.15
C ASP A 80 12.42 6.13 -1.65
N ILE A 81 11.89 6.23 -0.42
CA ILE A 81 11.62 7.48 0.29
C ILE A 81 12.19 7.39 1.71
N ASN A 82 12.66 8.51 2.26
CA ASN A 82 13.11 8.54 3.64
C ASN A 82 11.91 8.26 4.58
N PRO A 83 11.98 7.28 5.51
CA PRO A 83 10.92 7.01 6.48
C PRO A 83 10.50 8.22 7.33
N ALA A 84 11.38 9.22 7.48
CA ALA A 84 11.04 10.47 8.15
C ALA A 84 10.01 11.34 7.38
N TYR A 85 9.69 11.00 6.12
CA TYR A 85 8.77 11.77 5.26
C TYR A 85 7.40 11.11 5.07
N PHE A 86 7.13 9.98 5.71
CA PHE A 86 5.80 9.37 5.70
C PHE A 86 5.45 8.76 7.04
N LYS A 87 4.15 8.60 7.28
CA LYS A 87 3.61 7.89 8.45
C LYS A 87 2.36 7.14 8.01
N ILE A 88 2.30 5.86 8.34
CA ILE A 88 1.09 5.04 8.15
C ILE A 88 0.28 5.13 9.44
N VAL A 89 -1.01 5.41 9.30
CA VAL A 89 -1.97 5.45 10.39
C VAL A 89 -3.07 4.46 10.06
N LEU A 90 -3.27 3.48 10.94
CA LEU A 90 -4.41 2.57 10.92
C LEU A 90 -5.36 3.01 12.03
N LYS A 91 -6.60 3.29 11.68
CA LYS A 91 -7.62 3.76 12.61
C LYS A 91 -8.93 3.04 12.31
N ASP A 92 -9.41 2.29 13.30
CA ASP A 92 -10.74 1.69 13.23
C ASP A 92 -11.79 2.81 13.20
N ASN A 93 -12.76 2.66 12.30
CA ASN A 93 -13.85 3.60 12.12
C ASN A 93 -15.17 2.88 12.41
N GLU A 94 -15.78 3.22 13.54
CA GLU A 94 -17.12 2.74 13.87
C GLU A 94 -18.17 3.37 12.95
N GLU A 95 -19.34 2.74 12.84
CA GLU A 95 -20.44 3.25 12.04
C GLU A 95 -20.84 4.65 12.53
N GLY A 96 -20.87 5.63 11.63
CA GLY A 96 -21.17 7.03 11.95
C GLY A 96 -19.99 7.89 12.43
N ALA A 97 -18.83 7.30 12.75
CA ALA A 97 -17.67 8.03 13.30
C ALA A 97 -16.72 8.64 12.24
N GLY A 98 -17.18 8.74 10.98
CA GLY A 98 -16.32 9.15 9.87
C GLY A 98 -15.75 10.57 10.02
N TYR A 99 -16.52 11.48 10.62
CA TYR A 99 -16.07 12.85 10.88
C TYR A 99 -14.96 12.87 11.95
N GLU A 100 -15.17 12.21 13.08
CA GLU A 100 -14.20 12.12 14.18
C GLU A 100 -12.91 11.44 13.73
N THR A 101 -13.02 10.37 12.94
CA THR A 101 -11.88 9.69 12.33
C THR A 101 -11.11 10.64 11.39
N GLY A 102 -11.81 11.43 10.58
CA GLY A 102 -11.21 12.44 9.73
C GLY A 102 -10.47 13.52 10.52
N CYS A 103 -11.07 14.04 11.60
CA CYS A 103 -10.43 14.99 12.51
C CYS A 103 -9.16 14.40 13.12
N HIS A 104 -9.21 13.17 13.63
CA HIS A 104 -8.07 12.48 14.22
C HIS A 104 -6.90 12.31 13.23
N ILE A 105 -7.19 11.90 11.98
CA ILE A 105 -6.18 11.77 10.92
C ILE A 105 -5.57 13.13 10.61
N GLY A 106 -6.40 14.18 10.47
CA GLY A 106 -5.97 15.54 10.17
C GLY A 106 -5.06 16.12 11.26
N GLU A 107 -5.44 15.96 12.54
CA GLU A 107 -4.65 16.37 13.69
C GLU A 107 -3.33 15.61 13.75
N THR A 108 -3.36 14.28 13.57
CA THR A 108 -2.16 13.45 13.52
C THR A 108 -1.19 13.92 12.44
N GLY A 109 -1.69 14.25 11.25
CA GLY A 109 -0.88 14.78 10.15
C GLY A 109 -0.25 16.13 10.49
N LYS A 110 -1.04 17.09 11.01
CA LYS A 110 -0.54 18.42 11.43
C LYS A 110 0.51 18.35 12.54
N MET A 111 0.37 17.40 13.47
CA MET A 111 1.35 17.18 14.54
C MET A 111 2.62 16.49 14.03
N THR A 112 2.53 15.68 12.98
CA THR A 112 3.66 14.90 12.45
C THR A 112 4.47 15.69 11.42
N PHE A 113 3.81 16.48 10.57
CA PHE A 113 4.43 17.20 9.46
C PHE A 113 3.97 18.66 9.42
N ALA A 114 4.88 19.58 9.08
CA ALA A 114 4.57 21.00 8.95
C ALA A 114 3.56 21.28 7.81
N ASN A 115 3.67 20.55 6.70
CA ASN A 115 2.77 20.62 5.54
C ASN A 115 2.34 19.20 5.14
N PRO A 116 1.35 18.61 5.82
CA PRO A 116 0.94 17.23 5.57
C PRO A 116 0.14 17.09 4.27
N ALA A 117 0.38 15.99 3.56
CA ALA A 117 -0.50 15.49 2.52
C ALA A 117 -1.04 14.12 2.95
N PHE A 118 -2.23 13.76 2.50
CA PHE A 118 -2.91 12.55 2.94
C PHE A 118 -3.29 11.68 1.75
N ILE A 119 -2.99 10.39 1.86
CA ILE A 119 -3.58 9.34 1.04
C ILE A 119 -4.43 8.51 2.01
N ILE A 120 -5.73 8.39 1.71
CA ILE A 120 -6.70 7.76 2.60
C ILE A 120 -7.34 6.61 1.84
N SER A 121 -7.38 5.44 2.47
CA SER A 121 -8.13 4.28 2.01
C SER A 121 -9.01 3.80 3.15
N SER A 122 -10.26 3.50 2.86
CA SER A 122 -11.18 2.85 3.79
C SER A 122 -11.34 1.39 3.40
N ALA A 123 -11.15 0.47 4.34
CA ALA A 123 -11.46 -0.93 4.15
C ALA A 123 -12.69 -1.29 4.98
N ASN A 124 -13.63 -2.03 4.39
CA ASN A 124 -14.71 -2.67 5.13
C ASN A 124 -14.35 -4.14 5.31
N TYR A 125 -13.82 -4.48 6.48
CA TYR A 125 -13.61 -5.86 6.89
C TYR A 125 -14.90 -6.36 7.56
N LYS A 126 -15.73 -7.09 6.82
CA LYS A 126 -16.71 -7.98 7.46
C LYS A 126 -15.98 -9.26 7.84
N ILE A 127 -15.72 -9.43 9.13
CA ILE A 127 -15.35 -10.72 9.72
C ILE A 127 -16.60 -11.59 9.82
#